data_AF-A0A2V5ZHS5-F1
#
_entry.id   AF-A0A2V5ZHS5-F1
#
_cell.length_a   1.000
_cell.length_b   1.000
_cell.length_c   1.000
_cell.angle_alpha   90.00
_cell.angle_beta   90.00
_cell.angle_gamma   90.00
#
_symmetry.space_group_name_H-M   'P 1'
#
loop_
_entity.id
_entity.type
_entity.pdbx_description
1 polymer ?
#
loop_
_entity_poly.entity_id
_entity_poly.type
_entity_poly.pdbx_seq_one_letter_code
_entity_poly.pdbx_strand_id
1 'polypeptide(L)'
;MTPASGTYGGTVNLSATLTSSGSAVSGKTINFTLNGNPVGSAITTGSGVATKTGVSLSGIYPGIYPSGVGASFAGDSFYSATSGTASLTVVYGTCTGTNAGGVILPPVNNDGSSVFKRQGGSTIPVKFTVCDANGNSISDPNAVFLNGCCGSITTLTRMRGTVDNVNEMVTTNIPDVAFHYVGDHWQFNLVTTNLDAGYTYTFQINLKFGVIQFTVAVK
;
A
#
# COMPACT_ATOMS: atom_id res chain seq x y z
N MET A 1 10.52 -4.17 -22.52
CA MET A 1 10.10 -4.59 -21.17
C MET A 1 8.73 -4.00 -20.91
N THR A 2 7.83 -4.73 -20.25
CA THR A 2 6.50 -4.24 -19.88
C THR A 2 6.46 -3.89 -18.39
N PRO A 3 5.88 -2.75 -17.99
CA PRO A 3 5.60 -2.47 -16.58
C PRO A 3 4.83 -3.61 -15.92
N ALA A 4 5.12 -3.87 -14.65
CA ALA A 4 4.50 -4.94 -13.90
C ALA A 4 3.90 -4.42 -12.59
N SER A 5 2.81 -5.01 -12.15
CA SER A 5 2.19 -4.72 -10.85
C SER A 5 1.85 -6.00 -10.11
N GLY A 6 1.97 -5.97 -8.79
CA GLY A 6 1.58 -7.08 -7.93
C GLY A 6 1.36 -6.64 -6.50
N THR A 7 0.84 -7.57 -5.71
CA THR A 7 0.47 -7.30 -4.32
C THR A 7 1.62 -7.65 -3.37
N TYR A 8 1.79 -6.87 -2.31
CA TYR A 8 2.80 -7.11 -1.28
C TYR A 8 2.72 -8.53 -0.72
N GLY A 9 3.87 -9.22 -0.66
CA GLY A 9 3.95 -10.62 -0.23
C GLY A 9 3.45 -11.66 -1.25
N GLY A 10 2.95 -11.21 -2.41
CA GLY A 10 2.46 -12.08 -3.49
C GLY A 10 3.50 -12.36 -4.56
N THR A 11 3.02 -12.57 -5.79
CA THR A 11 3.86 -12.77 -6.97
C THR A 11 3.49 -11.84 -8.10
N VAL A 12 4.42 -11.63 -9.04
CA VAL A 12 4.23 -10.84 -10.26
C VAL A 12 4.68 -11.62 -11.49
N ASN A 13 4.07 -11.35 -12.65
CA ASN A 13 4.51 -11.86 -13.94
C ASN A 13 5.32 -10.79 -14.67
N LEU A 14 6.49 -11.17 -15.17
CA LEU A 14 7.38 -10.31 -15.95
C LEU A 14 7.29 -10.67 -17.42
N SER A 15 7.31 -9.65 -18.29
CA SER A 15 7.23 -9.86 -19.74
C SER A 15 8.14 -8.90 -20.49
N ALA A 16 8.81 -9.43 -21.52
CA ALA A 16 9.66 -8.68 -22.42
C ALA A 16 9.45 -9.14 -23.86
N THR A 17 9.44 -8.18 -24.80
CA THR A 17 9.38 -8.44 -26.23
C THR A 17 10.75 -8.20 -26.84
N LEU A 18 11.25 -9.18 -27.60
CA LEU A 18 12.44 -9.07 -28.43
C LEU A 18 12.05 -8.96 -29.90
N THR A 19 12.50 -7.90 -30.54
CA THR A 19 12.29 -7.65 -31.97
C THR A 19 13.61 -7.28 -32.66
N SER A 20 13.67 -7.51 -33.96
CA SER A 20 14.75 -7.09 -34.84
C SER A 20 14.13 -6.52 -36.11
N SER A 21 14.47 -5.27 -36.46
CA SER A 21 13.91 -4.56 -37.61
C SER A 21 12.38 -4.61 -37.68
N GLY A 22 11.72 -4.49 -36.53
CA GLY A 22 10.26 -4.54 -36.39
C GLY A 22 9.65 -5.96 -36.40
N SER A 23 10.43 -7.00 -36.68
CA SER A 23 9.98 -8.40 -36.65
C SER A 23 10.24 -9.07 -35.31
N ALA A 24 9.31 -9.91 -34.86
CA ALA A 24 9.46 -10.69 -33.64
C ALA A 24 10.62 -11.70 -33.74
N VAL A 25 11.42 -11.82 -32.69
CA VAL A 25 12.53 -12.78 -32.63
C VAL A 25 12.17 -13.90 -31.65
N SER A 26 11.90 -15.09 -32.18
CA SER A 26 11.49 -16.29 -31.43
C SER A 26 12.68 -17.15 -30.99
N GLY A 27 12.48 -17.97 -29.96
CA GLY A 27 13.44 -18.98 -29.52
C GLY A 27 14.67 -18.44 -28.79
N LYS A 28 14.63 -17.19 -28.32
CA LYS A 28 15.76 -16.54 -27.62
C LYS A 28 15.54 -16.54 -26.12
N THR A 29 16.61 -16.78 -25.38
CA THR A 29 16.59 -16.73 -23.92
C THR A 29 16.68 -15.28 -23.45
N ILE A 30 15.70 -14.86 -22.64
CA ILE A 30 15.68 -13.57 -21.98
C ILE A 30 15.85 -13.80 -20.48
N ASN A 31 16.90 -13.21 -19.90
CA ASN A 31 17.12 -13.21 -18.45
C ASN A 31 16.33 -12.06 -17.83
N PHE A 32 15.66 -12.30 -16.72
CA PHE A 32 14.86 -11.32 -16.01
C PHE A 32 15.50 -10.95 -14.68
N THR A 33 15.34 -9.68 -14.30
CA THR A 33 15.71 -9.18 -12.98
C THR A 33 14.54 -8.45 -12.32
N LEU A 34 14.52 -8.47 -10.99
CA LEU A 34 13.58 -7.74 -10.14
C LEU A 34 14.37 -6.91 -9.13
N ASN A 35 14.23 -5.58 -9.19
CA ASN A 35 15.06 -4.61 -8.47
C ASN A 35 16.57 -4.91 -8.62
N GLY A 36 16.99 -5.28 -9.82
CA GLY A 36 18.38 -5.65 -10.14
C GLY A 36 18.78 -7.10 -9.80
N ASN A 37 17.98 -7.83 -9.02
CA ASN A 37 18.28 -9.21 -8.65
C ASN A 37 17.82 -10.21 -9.73
N PRO A 38 18.64 -11.17 -10.17
CA PRO A 38 18.22 -12.20 -11.13
C PRO A 38 17.06 -13.05 -10.60
N VAL A 39 16.00 -13.19 -11.40
CA VAL A 39 14.81 -14.00 -11.06
C VAL A 39 14.54 -15.13 -12.06
N GLY A 40 15.57 -15.47 -12.86
CA GLY A 40 15.54 -16.54 -13.85
C GLY A 40 15.33 -16.01 -15.27
N SER A 41 14.97 -16.91 -16.19
CA SER A 41 14.82 -16.61 -17.61
C SER A 41 13.55 -17.21 -18.21
N ALA A 42 13.20 -16.75 -19.42
CA ALA A 42 12.17 -17.35 -20.26
C ALA A 42 12.57 -17.25 -21.74
N ILE A 43 11.95 -18.08 -22.58
CA ILE A 43 12.22 -18.14 -24.02
C ILE A 43 11.17 -17.31 -24.77
N THR A 44 11.60 -16.53 -25.75
CA THR A 44 10.67 -15.79 -26.62
C THR A 44 9.82 -16.73 -27.47
N THR A 45 8.51 -16.51 -27.48
CA THR A 45 7.56 -17.25 -28.33
C THR A 45 7.62 -16.77 -29.79
N GLY A 46 6.75 -17.32 -30.65
CA GLY A 46 6.60 -16.86 -32.04
C GLY A 46 6.24 -15.37 -32.19
N SER A 47 5.68 -14.74 -31.17
CA SER A 47 5.43 -13.29 -31.12
C SER A 47 6.59 -12.48 -30.54
N GLY A 48 7.73 -13.12 -30.25
CA GLY A 48 8.92 -12.47 -29.69
C GLY A 48 8.79 -12.17 -28.20
N VAL A 49 7.75 -12.68 -27.53
CA VAL A 49 7.46 -12.39 -26.12
C VAL A 49 8.04 -13.49 -25.24
N ALA A 50 8.89 -13.13 -24.28
CA ALA A 50 9.31 -13.98 -23.18
C ALA A 50 8.54 -13.59 -21.92
N THR A 51 7.97 -14.56 -21.22
CA THR A 51 7.20 -14.33 -19.99
C THR A 51 7.72 -15.20 -18.86
N LYS A 52 8.10 -14.56 -17.74
CA LYS A 52 8.48 -15.22 -16.50
C LYS A 52 7.35 -15.03 -15.48
N THR A 53 6.67 -16.13 -15.14
CA THR A 53 5.55 -16.10 -14.20
C THR A 53 5.97 -16.38 -12.76
N GLY A 54 5.15 -15.95 -11.81
CA GLY A 54 5.28 -16.34 -10.40
C GLY A 54 6.54 -15.80 -9.71
N VAL A 55 7.03 -14.63 -10.12
CA VAL A 55 8.20 -14.02 -9.46
C VAL A 55 7.77 -13.47 -8.10
N SER A 56 8.42 -13.90 -7.03
CA SER A 56 8.07 -13.49 -5.66
C SER A 56 8.30 -12.00 -5.42
N LEU A 57 7.34 -11.36 -4.75
CA LEU A 57 7.42 -10.00 -4.21
C LEU A 57 7.72 -9.98 -2.71
N SER A 58 8.07 -11.13 -2.12
CA SER A 58 8.44 -11.20 -0.70
C SER A 58 9.62 -10.27 -0.40
N GLY A 59 9.47 -9.43 0.62
CA GLY A 59 10.49 -8.45 1.01
C GLY A 59 10.56 -7.18 0.13
N ILE A 60 9.70 -7.05 -0.89
CA ILE A 60 9.58 -5.82 -1.68
C ILE A 60 8.38 -5.05 -1.17
N TYR A 61 8.64 -3.95 -0.44
CA TYR A 61 7.59 -3.15 0.17
C TYR A 61 6.65 -2.48 -0.85
N PRO A 62 5.43 -2.10 -0.44
CA PRO A 62 4.52 -1.32 -1.28
C PRO A 62 5.19 -0.03 -1.78
N GLY A 63 5.00 0.30 -3.05
CA GLY A 63 5.66 1.44 -3.68
C GLY A 63 5.81 1.32 -5.19
N ILE A 64 6.35 2.38 -5.78
CA ILE A 64 6.71 2.44 -7.21
C ILE A 64 8.23 2.35 -7.32
N TYR A 65 8.70 1.40 -8.13
CA TYR A 65 10.09 1.22 -8.47
C TYR A 65 10.25 1.49 -9.97
N PRO A 66 10.66 2.70 -10.39
CA PRO A 66 10.62 3.13 -11.80
C PRO A 66 11.38 2.22 -12.78
N SER A 67 12.42 1.54 -12.31
CA SER A 67 13.23 0.57 -13.05
C SER A 67 13.22 -0.82 -12.40
N GLY A 68 12.15 -1.12 -11.64
CA GLY A 68 12.08 -2.30 -10.79
C GLY A 68 12.00 -3.64 -11.52
N VAL A 69 11.66 -3.67 -12.81
CA VAL A 69 11.74 -4.90 -13.61
C VAL A 69 12.75 -4.73 -14.73
N GLY A 70 13.57 -5.75 -14.95
CA GLY A 70 14.60 -5.76 -15.99
C GLY A 70 14.56 -7.02 -16.84
N ALA A 71 15.01 -6.89 -18.07
CA ALA A 71 15.20 -8.00 -18.99
C ALA A 71 16.49 -7.79 -19.82
N SER A 72 17.24 -8.87 -20.06
CA SER A 72 18.43 -8.84 -20.90
C SER A 72 18.51 -10.05 -21.84
N PHE A 73 18.93 -9.78 -23.06
CA PHE A 73 19.31 -10.74 -24.07
C PHE A 73 20.82 -10.60 -24.30
N ALA A 74 21.56 -11.71 -24.16
CA ALA A 74 23.02 -11.71 -24.23
C ALA A 74 23.57 -11.47 -25.66
N GLY A 75 22.71 -11.51 -26.68
CA GLY A 75 23.15 -11.54 -28.06
C GLY A 75 23.45 -12.97 -28.54
N ASP A 76 23.57 -13.12 -29.85
CA ASP A 76 24.06 -14.32 -30.52
C ASP A 76 24.73 -13.93 -31.86
N SER A 77 25.00 -14.92 -32.73
CA SER A 77 25.63 -14.69 -34.04
C SER A 77 24.78 -13.88 -35.02
N PHE A 78 23.48 -13.75 -34.79
CA PHE A 78 22.52 -13.07 -35.67
C PHE A 78 22.02 -11.75 -35.09
N TYR A 79 21.99 -11.62 -33.77
CA TYR A 79 21.38 -10.49 -33.07
C TYR A 79 22.31 -9.95 -31.98
N SER A 80 22.49 -8.63 -31.95
CA SER A 80 23.26 -7.97 -30.89
C SER A 80 22.61 -8.11 -29.52
N ALA A 81 23.43 -8.06 -28.47
CA ALA A 81 22.95 -7.99 -27.09
C ALA A 81 22.07 -6.76 -26.86
N THR A 82 21.03 -6.90 -26.04
CA THR A 82 20.15 -5.79 -25.67
C THR A 82 19.54 -5.99 -24.29
N SER A 83 19.16 -4.90 -23.64
CA SER A 83 18.49 -4.93 -22.34
C SER A 83 17.45 -3.82 -22.24
N GLY A 84 16.45 -4.01 -21.39
CA GLY A 84 15.46 -2.98 -21.09
C GLY A 84 14.93 -3.11 -19.68
N THR A 85 14.49 -1.99 -19.11
CA THR A 85 13.84 -1.92 -17.81
C THR A 85 12.44 -1.32 -17.93
N ALA A 86 11.60 -1.57 -16.94
CA ALA A 86 10.30 -0.91 -16.78
C ALA A 86 9.97 -0.79 -15.28
N SER A 87 8.86 -0.12 -14.98
CA SER A 87 8.42 0.06 -13.61
C SER A 87 7.83 -1.21 -12.99
N LEU A 88 8.07 -1.38 -11.69
CA LEU A 88 7.33 -2.29 -10.82
C LEU A 88 6.46 -1.44 -9.87
N THR A 89 5.18 -1.77 -9.76
CA THR A 89 4.29 -1.21 -8.74
C THR A 89 3.86 -2.30 -7.77
N VAL A 90 4.18 -2.15 -6.49
CA VAL A 90 3.72 -3.05 -5.42
C VAL A 90 2.63 -2.36 -4.63
N VAL A 91 1.47 -3.01 -4.52
CA VAL A 91 0.27 -2.48 -3.86
C VAL A 91 -0.11 -3.30 -2.62
N TYR A 92 -0.94 -2.73 -1.74
CA TYR A 92 -1.59 -3.52 -0.68
C TYR A 92 -2.62 -4.48 -1.27
N GLY A 93 -2.86 -5.59 -0.56
CA GLY A 93 -3.89 -6.56 -0.89
C GLY A 93 -5.24 -6.25 -0.24
N THR A 94 -6.20 -7.10 -0.53
CA THR A 94 -7.54 -7.04 0.07
C THR A 94 -7.54 -7.86 1.36
N CYS A 95 -7.87 -7.25 2.50
CA CYS A 95 -7.96 -8.00 3.76
C CYS A 95 -9.09 -9.03 3.71
N THR A 96 -8.82 -10.23 4.24
CA THR A 96 -9.82 -11.27 4.48
C THR A 96 -10.22 -11.24 5.96
N GLY A 97 -11.51 -11.21 6.27
CA GLY A 97 -12.00 -11.25 7.66
C GLY A 97 -13.17 -10.31 7.94
N THR A 98 -13.50 -10.13 9.22
CA THR A 98 -14.56 -9.23 9.68
C THR A 98 -14.17 -7.75 9.60
N ASN A 99 -12.88 -7.45 9.65
CA ASN A 99 -12.33 -6.11 9.50
C ASN A 99 -11.85 -5.93 8.06
N ALA A 100 -12.44 -4.96 7.36
CA ALA A 100 -12.03 -4.63 6.00
C ALA A 100 -10.66 -3.92 5.98
N GLY A 101 -9.91 -4.16 4.91
CA GLY A 101 -8.62 -3.54 4.66
C GLY A 101 -8.72 -2.23 3.93
N GLY A 102 -7.73 -1.37 4.12
CA GLY A 102 -7.64 -0.08 3.43
C GLY A 102 -8.75 0.90 3.83
N VAL A 103 -9.41 0.67 4.96
CA VAL A 103 -10.49 1.51 5.48
C VAL A 103 -10.30 1.78 6.97
N ILE A 104 -11.03 2.77 7.47
CA ILE A 104 -11.12 3.01 8.91
C ILE A 104 -12.03 1.95 9.55
N LEU A 105 -11.68 1.52 10.75
CA LEU A 105 -12.41 0.52 11.53
C LEU A 105 -13.10 1.17 12.75
N PRO A 106 -14.18 0.55 13.26
CA PRO A 106 -14.87 1.01 14.47
C PRO A 106 -13.91 1.24 15.65
N PRO A 107 -14.12 2.28 16.47
CA PRO A 107 -15.37 3.04 16.60
C PRO A 107 -15.50 4.27 15.68
N VAL A 108 -14.52 4.55 14.81
CA VAL A 108 -14.71 5.57 13.78
C VAL A 108 -15.44 4.94 12.61
N ASN A 109 -16.61 5.46 12.28
CA ASN A 109 -17.45 4.97 11.20
C ASN A 109 -16.83 5.38 9.86
N ASN A 110 -16.72 4.40 8.96
CA ASN A 110 -16.11 4.60 7.65
C ASN A 110 -16.95 5.49 6.71
N ASP A 111 -18.21 5.73 7.03
CA ASP A 111 -19.08 6.69 6.34
C ASP A 111 -18.87 8.15 6.80
N GLY A 112 -18.02 8.38 7.81
CA GLY A 112 -17.74 9.69 8.38
C GLY A 112 -18.81 10.22 9.33
N SER A 113 -19.76 9.39 9.76
CA SER A 113 -20.88 9.78 10.64
C SER A 113 -20.52 9.91 12.12
N SER A 114 -19.28 9.60 12.53
CA SER A 114 -18.90 9.59 13.95
C SER A 114 -18.84 10.99 14.56
N VAL A 115 -19.48 11.12 15.72
CA VAL A 115 -19.54 12.30 16.59
C VAL A 115 -19.10 11.90 17.99
N PHE A 116 -17.96 12.44 18.43
CA PHE A 116 -17.35 12.18 19.72
C PHE A 116 -17.50 13.38 20.65
N LYS A 117 -17.66 13.12 21.94
CA LYS A 117 -17.68 14.18 22.96
C LYS A 117 -16.27 14.72 23.22
N ARG A 118 -16.09 16.04 23.25
CA ARG A 118 -14.87 16.68 23.73
C ARG A 118 -14.80 16.54 25.25
N GLN A 119 -13.82 15.80 25.75
CA GLN A 119 -13.64 15.62 27.18
C GLN A 119 -12.14 15.62 27.52
N GLY A 120 -11.77 16.36 28.57
CA GLY A 120 -10.39 16.41 29.06
C GLY A 120 -9.90 15.02 29.45
N GLY A 121 -8.74 14.62 28.89
CA GLY A 121 -8.15 13.29 29.13
C GLY A 121 -8.78 12.16 28.30
N SER A 122 -9.67 12.47 27.35
CA SER A 122 -10.31 11.46 26.50
C SER A 122 -9.72 11.43 25.08
N THR A 123 -9.58 10.23 24.53
CA THR A 123 -9.00 9.96 23.20
C THR A 123 -9.94 9.16 22.31
N ILE A 124 -9.94 9.46 21.01
CA ILE A 124 -10.65 8.67 20.00
C ILE A 124 -9.68 7.57 19.52
N PRO A 125 -9.96 6.28 19.72
CA PRO A 125 -9.14 5.22 19.16
C PRO A 125 -9.41 5.12 17.66
N VAL A 126 -8.44 5.52 16.86
CA VAL A 126 -8.50 5.46 15.40
C VAL A 126 -7.82 4.17 14.97
N LYS A 127 -8.56 3.29 14.28
CA LYS A 127 -8.11 1.95 13.92
C LYS A 127 -8.17 1.74 12.41
N PHE A 128 -7.21 1.03 11.84
CA PHE A 128 -7.21 0.63 10.44
C PHE A 128 -6.37 -0.62 10.21
N THR A 129 -6.58 -1.26 9.06
CA THR A 129 -5.78 -2.42 8.65
C THR A 129 -5.36 -2.27 7.19
N VAL A 130 -4.14 -2.71 6.87
CA VAL A 130 -3.68 -2.94 5.50
C VAL A 130 -3.19 -4.38 5.40
N CYS A 131 -3.37 -5.02 4.24
CA CYS A 131 -3.13 -6.45 4.10
C CYS A 131 -2.17 -6.83 2.97
N ASP A 132 -1.59 -8.01 3.11
CA ASP A 132 -0.76 -8.66 2.10
C ASP A 132 -1.63 -9.37 1.03
N ALA A 133 -0.97 -10.03 0.08
CA ALA A 133 -1.61 -10.78 -1.00
C ALA A 133 -2.47 -11.96 -0.54
N ASN A 134 -2.26 -12.46 0.69
CA ASN A 134 -3.02 -13.55 1.28
C ASN A 134 -4.19 -13.04 2.13
N GLY A 135 -4.36 -11.72 2.23
CA GLY A 135 -5.40 -11.09 3.04
C GLY A 135 -5.07 -10.97 4.52
N ASN A 136 -3.83 -11.26 4.91
CA ASN A 136 -3.38 -11.10 6.30
C ASN A 136 -3.00 -9.65 6.56
N SER A 137 -3.32 -9.17 7.76
CA SER A 137 -2.94 -7.85 8.24
C SER A 137 -1.43 -7.69 8.37
N ILE A 138 -0.90 -6.55 7.91
CA ILE A 138 0.53 -6.27 7.92
C ILE A 138 0.91 -5.54 9.20
N SER A 139 1.75 -6.17 10.02
CA SER A 139 2.28 -5.59 11.27
C SER A 139 3.65 -4.91 11.10
N ASP A 140 4.31 -5.04 9.95
CA ASP A 140 5.62 -4.42 9.70
C ASP A 140 5.47 -2.91 9.41
N PRO A 141 5.94 -2.01 10.29
CA PRO A 141 5.83 -0.57 10.08
C PRO A 141 6.57 -0.10 8.81
N ASN A 142 7.60 -0.83 8.34
CA ASN A 142 8.31 -0.51 7.11
C ASN A 142 7.50 -0.73 5.84
N ALA A 143 6.51 -1.62 5.90
CA ALA A 143 5.57 -1.87 4.81
C ALA A 143 4.36 -0.94 4.87
N VAL A 144 3.98 -0.47 6.07
CA VAL A 144 2.76 0.32 6.28
C VAL A 144 3.02 1.82 6.19
N PHE A 145 4.13 2.32 6.74
CA PHE A 145 4.39 3.76 6.86
C PHE A 145 5.54 4.22 5.96
N LEU A 146 5.44 5.46 5.47
CA LEU A 146 6.38 6.04 4.51
C LEU A 146 7.83 6.03 5.00
N ASN A 147 8.06 6.48 6.24
CA ASN A 147 9.39 6.58 6.83
C ASN A 147 9.84 5.29 7.56
N GLY A 148 9.06 4.21 7.44
CA GLY A 148 9.31 2.92 8.08
C GLY A 148 9.30 2.89 9.61
N CYS A 149 9.20 4.05 10.24
CA CYS A 149 8.82 4.23 11.62
C CYS A 149 7.79 5.35 11.71
N CYS A 150 6.96 5.27 12.75
CA CYS A 150 5.99 6.29 13.15
C CYS A 150 4.99 6.66 12.04
N GLY A 151 3.79 6.07 12.10
CA GLY A 151 2.69 6.54 11.27
C GLY A 151 2.40 8.03 11.51
N SER A 152 1.87 8.70 10.48
CA SER A 152 1.54 10.12 10.55
C SER A 152 0.13 10.36 10.06
N ILE A 153 -0.47 11.40 10.61
CA ILE A 153 -1.76 11.92 10.15
C ILE A 153 -1.60 13.35 9.66
N THR A 154 -2.40 13.72 8.66
CA THR A 154 -2.51 15.08 8.15
C THR A 154 -3.96 15.53 8.25
N THR A 155 -4.20 16.70 8.81
CA THR A 155 -5.53 17.33 8.81
C THR A 155 -5.79 17.89 7.42
N LEU A 156 -6.82 17.40 6.73
CA LEU A 156 -7.21 17.90 5.41
C LEU A 156 -8.18 19.06 5.52
N THR A 157 -9.23 18.91 6.35
CA THR A 157 -10.26 19.93 6.51
C THR A 157 -10.67 20.08 7.97
N ARG A 158 -11.12 21.28 8.30
CA ARG A 158 -11.78 21.63 9.56
C ARG A 158 -12.98 22.50 9.21
N MET A 159 -14.18 21.95 9.33
CA MET A 159 -15.43 22.61 8.99
C MET A 159 -16.26 22.86 10.24
N ARG A 160 -16.92 24.02 10.32
CA ARG A 160 -17.84 24.34 11.43
C ARG A 160 -19.17 23.64 11.21
N GLY A 161 -19.68 22.96 12.23
CA GLY A 161 -20.93 22.19 12.20
C GLY A 161 -20.69 20.71 12.55
N THR A 162 -21.59 20.13 13.33
CA THR A 162 -21.65 18.71 13.70
C THR A 162 -23.11 18.30 13.91
N VAL A 163 -23.43 17.01 13.79
CA VAL A 163 -24.76 16.47 14.10
C VAL A 163 -24.96 16.50 15.62
N ASP A 164 -26.16 16.82 16.10
CA ASP A 164 -26.38 17.16 17.51
C ASP A 164 -26.22 16.01 18.52
N ASN A 165 -26.18 14.76 18.07
CA ASN A 165 -26.12 13.60 18.95
C ASN A 165 -24.71 13.01 18.96
N VAL A 166 -24.09 12.92 20.14
CA VAL A 166 -22.89 12.09 20.35
C VAL A 166 -23.29 10.64 20.12
N ASN A 167 -22.68 9.99 19.15
CA ASN A 167 -23.00 8.60 18.78
C ASN A 167 -21.85 7.63 19.03
N GLU A 168 -20.68 8.13 19.47
CA GLU A 168 -19.53 7.29 19.83
C GLU A 168 -19.01 7.60 21.24
N MET A 169 -18.56 6.57 21.94
CA MET A 169 -17.90 6.70 23.24
C MET A 169 -16.40 7.00 23.06
N VAL A 170 -15.88 7.90 23.90
CA VAL A 170 -14.45 8.20 23.96
C VAL A 170 -13.81 7.32 25.05
N THR A 171 -12.57 6.88 24.84
CA THR A 171 -11.84 6.09 25.86
C THR A 171 -10.96 6.99 26.72
N THR A 172 -10.79 6.60 27.99
CA THR A 172 -9.80 7.18 28.92
C THR A 172 -8.50 6.40 28.78
N ASN A 173 -7.82 6.55 27.65
CA ASN A 173 -6.50 5.95 27.44
C ASN A 173 -5.41 7.01 27.57
N ILE A 174 -4.19 6.57 27.88
CA ILE A 174 -3.00 7.41 27.80
C ILE A 174 -2.91 7.92 26.35
N PRO A 175 -2.71 9.23 26.12
CA PRO A 175 -2.43 9.77 24.79
C PRO A 175 -1.35 8.94 24.12
N ASP A 176 -1.66 8.33 22.98
CA ASP A 176 -0.64 7.61 22.25
C ASP A 176 0.16 8.60 21.42
N VAL A 177 1.47 8.53 21.55
CA VAL A 177 2.38 9.38 20.78
C VAL A 177 2.67 8.78 19.41
N ALA A 178 2.26 7.52 19.16
CA ALA A 178 2.53 6.82 17.91
C ALA A 178 1.40 5.84 17.53
N PHE A 179 1.46 5.35 16.29
CA PHE A 179 0.69 4.19 15.87
C PHE A 179 1.33 2.92 16.43
N HIS A 180 0.53 2.03 16.99
CA HIS A 180 0.93 0.69 17.42
C HIS A 180 0.03 -0.38 16.84
N TYR A 181 0.60 -1.56 16.66
CA TYR A 181 -0.11 -2.71 16.13
C TYR A 181 -0.73 -3.53 17.28
N VAL A 182 -2.03 -3.80 17.20
CA VAL A 182 -2.79 -4.50 18.23
C VAL A 182 -3.64 -5.60 17.62
N GLY A 183 -3.26 -6.85 17.88
CA GLY A 183 -3.96 -8.03 17.36
C GLY A 183 -3.82 -8.11 15.84
N ASP A 184 -4.80 -7.56 15.14
CA ASP A 184 -4.96 -7.58 13.68
C ASP A 184 -4.93 -6.18 13.03
N HIS A 185 -4.92 -5.09 13.81
CA HIS A 185 -5.05 -3.73 13.28
C HIS A 185 -3.98 -2.79 13.83
N TRP A 186 -3.74 -1.71 13.11
CA TRP A 186 -3.03 -0.55 13.63
C TRP A 186 -4.00 0.36 14.35
N GLN A 187 -3.60 0.90 15.49
CA GLN A 187 -4.36 1.93 16.17
C GLN A 187 -3.49 3.09 16.64
N PHE A 188 -4.11 4.24 16.86
CA PHE A 188 -3.55 5.33 17.65
C PHE A 188 -4.68 6.07 18.38
N ASN A 189 -4.34 6.72 19.49
CA ASN A 189 -5.31 7.45 20.30
C ASN A 189 -5.26 8.94 19.95
N LEU A 190 -6.24 9.43 19.18
CA LEU A 190 -6.37 10.84 18.82
C LEU A 190 -6.87 11.65 20.03
N VAL A 191 -6.05 12.58 20.50
CA VAL A 191 -6.37 13.44 21.66
C VAL A 191 -7.46 14.45 21.30
N THR A 192 -8.59 14.40 22.00
CA THR A 192 -9.75 15.27 21.71
C THR A 192 -9.59 16.71 22.20
N THR A 193 -8.68 16.99 23.15
CA THR A 193 -8.47 18.34 23.67
C THR A 193 -7.89 19.30 22.63
N ASN A 194 -7.20 18.76 21.62
CA ASN A 194 -6.64 19.50 20.49
C ASN A 194 -7.69 19.80 19.39
N LEU A 195 -8.92 19.32 19.57
CA LEU A 195 -10.04 19.53 18.65
C LEU A 195 -11.05 20.48 19.28
N ASP A 196 -11.70 21.27 18.44
CA ASP A 196 -12.70 22.26 18.85
C ASP A 196 -14.09 21.65 18.82
N ALA A 197 -14.86 21.92 19.88
CA ALA A 197 -16.28 21.57 19.94
C ALA A 197 -17.06 22.31 18.84
N GLY A 198 -18.00 21.60 18.21
CA GLY A 198 -18.82 22.11 17.11
C GLY A 198 -18.14 22.06 15.74
N TYR A 199 -17.04 21.31 15.59
CA TYR A 199 -16.32 21.15 14.32
C TYR A 199 -16.28 19.70 13.86
N THR A 200 -16.24 19.54 12.54
CA THR A 200 -15.98 18.28 11.85
C THR A 200 -14.61 18.35 11.18
N TYR A 201 -13.81 17.31 11.39
CA TYR A 201 -12.44 17.19 10.90
C TYR A 201 -12.33 16.00 9.97
N THR A 202 -11.70 16.19 8.81
CA THR A 202 -11.24 15.08 7.97
C THR A 202 -9.73 14.96 8.10
N PHE A 203 -9.30 13.78 8.50
CA PHE A 203 -7.90 13.40 8.64
C PHE A 203 -7.51 12.41 7.55
N GLN A 204 -6.22 12.37 7.25
CA GLN A 204 -5.60 11.41 6.36
C GLN A 204 -4.46 10.71 7.08
N ILE A 205 -4.47 9.39 7.11
CA ILE A 205 -3.36 8.53 7.50
C ILE A 205 -2.48 8.34 6.25
N ASN A 206 -1.20 8.73 6.36
CA ASN A 206 -0.25 8.60 5.27
C ASN A 206 0.39 7.20 5.32
N LEU A 207 0.08 6.37 4.33
CA LEU A 207 0.68 5.05 4.18
C LEU A 207 1.93 5.13 3.31
N LYS A 208 2.71 4.04 3.28
CA LYS A 208 3.85 3.91 2.38
C LYS A 208 3.42 4.02 0.91
N PHE A 209 2.27 3.43 0.58
CA PHE A 209 1.69 3.50 -0.75
C PHE A 209 0.18 3.74 -0.68
N GLY A 210 -0.21 5.01 -0.85
CA GLY A 210 -1.60 5.45 -0.73
C GLY A 210 -1.90 6.07 0.63
N VAL A 211 -3.19 6.22 0.93
CA VAL A 211 -3.69 6.94 2.11
C VAL A 211 -5.00 6.34 2.59
N ILE A 212 -5.34 6.52 3.87
CA ILE A 212 -6.68 6.23 4.41
C ILE A 212 -7.23 7.51 5.00
N GLN A 213 -8.43 7.92 4.58
CA GLN A 213 -9.09 9.10 5.11
C GLN A 213 -10.19 8.70 6.09
N PHE A 214 -10.37 9.50 7.13
CA PHE A 214 -11.45 9.32 8.09
C PHE A 214 -11.94 10.67 8.60
N THR A 215 -13.23 10.72 8.97
CA THR A 215 -13.87 11.95 9.45
C THR A 215 -14.35 11.73 10.88
N VAL A 216 -14.11 12.73 11.73
CA VAL A 216 -14.63 12.77 13.10
C VAL A 216 -15.21 14.15 13.38
N ALA A 217 -16.39 14.17 13.97
CA ALA A 217 -16.97 15.40 14.50
C ALA A 217 -16.83 15.43 16.02
N VAL A 218 -16.66 16.64 16.57
CA VAL A 218 -16.41 16.85 18.00
C VAL A 218 -17.48 17.78 18.58
N LYS A 219 -18.08 17.37 19.70
CA LYS A 219 -19.09 18.15 20.42
C LYS A 219 -18.70 18.41 21.86
#